data_AF-A0A928IQV2-F1
#
_entry.id   AF-A0A928IQV2-F1
#
_cell.length_a   1.000
_cell.length_b   1.000
_cell.length_c   1.000
_cell.angle_alpha   90.00
_cell.angle_beta   90.00
_cell.angle_gamma   90.00
#
_symmetry.space_group_name_H-M   'P 1'
#
loop_
_entity.id
_entity.type
_entity.pdbx_description
1 polymer ?
#
loop_
_entity_poly.entity_id
_entity_poly.type
_entity_poly.pdbx_seq_one_letter_code
_entity_poly.pdbx_strand_id
1 'polypeptide(L)'
;MLKKYINSLKNKKVGFIGIGISNMPIIKIFADADVDISIRDIKDISNGEFSEELKNLGVKIITGDTFLTTYMKTFYFYHPV
;
A
#
# COMPACT_ATOMS: atom_id res chain seq x y z
N MET A 1 12.33 15.78 -8.19
CA MET A 1 13.00 14.54 -7.74
C MET A 1 11.99 13.45 -7.37
N LEU A 2 11.00 13.72 -6.51
CA LEU A 2 9.98 12.75 -6.08
C LEU A 2 9.13 12.13 -7.22
N LYS A 3 8.60 12.94 -8.15
CA LYS A 3 7.84 12.42 -9.31
C LYS A 3 8.65 11.43 -10.18
N LYS A 4 9.95 11.68 -10.37
CA LYS A 4 10.84 10.78 -11.13
C LYS A 4 11.02 9.45 -10.40
N TYR A 5 11.15 9.49 -9.07
CA TYR A 5 11.22 8.29 -8.25
C TYR A 5 9.92 7.47 -8.33
N ILE A 6 8.76 8.10 -8.14
CA ILE A 6 7.46 7.40 -8.22
C ILE A 6 7.26 6.79 -9.62
N ASN A 7 7.59 7.53 -10.69
CA ASN A 7 7.52 7.00 -12.05
C ASN A 7 8.42 5.77 -12.26
N SER A 8 9.57 5.68 -11.58
CA SER A 8 10.43 4.49 -11.63
C SER A 8 9.79 3.24 -11.00
N LEU A 9 8.74 3.42 -10.21
CA LEU A 9 8.02 2.35 -9.52
C LEU A 9 6.79 1.84 -10.27
N LYS A 10 6.34 2.52 -11.34
CA LYS A 10 5.14 2.12 -12.12
C LYS A 10 5.14 0.66 -12.59
N ASN A 11 6.32 0.13 -12.91
CA ASN A 11 6.48 -1.26 -13.36
C ASN A 11 6.81 -2.24 -12.22
N LYS A 12 6.65 -1.82 -10.96
CA LYS A 12 6.96 -2.60 -9.76
C LYS A 12 5.71 -2.76 -8.91
N LYS A 13 5.65 -3.88 -8.20
CA LYS A 13 4.67 -4.09 -7.14
C LYS A 13 5.17 -3.43 -5.88
N VAL A 14 4.35 -2.57 -5.28
CA VAL A 14 4.67 -1.89 -4.03
C VAL A 14 3.70 -2.35 -2.94
N GLY A 15 4.22 -2.70 -1.78
CA GLY A 15 3.43 -3.06 -0.62
C GLY A 15 3.62 -2.05 0.49
N PHE A 16 2.54 -1.58 1.09
CA PHE A 16 2.57 -0.80 2.33
C PHE A 16 2.19 -1.72 3.48
N ILE A 17 3.11 -1.91 4.43
CA ILE A 17 2.86 -2.71 5.62
C ILE A 17 2.41 -1.76 6.74
N GLY A 18 1.18 -1.97 7.21
CA GLY A 18 0.48 -1.12 8.16
C GLY A 18 -0.25 0.05 7.49
N ILE A 19 -1.51 0.25 7.85
CA ILE A 19 -2.28 1.45 7.49
C ILE A 19 -2.31 2.42 8.67
N GLY A 20 -1.55 3.50 8.55
CA GLY A 20 -1.50 4.57 9.54
C GLY A 20 -1.67 5.94 8.87
N ILE A 21 -1.92 6.96 9.69
CA ILE A 21 -2.04 8.36 9.27
C ILE A 21 -0.83 8.79 8.42
N SER A 22 0.37 8.31 8.76
CA SER A 22 1.61 8.63 8.05
C SER A 22 1.71 7.99 6.66
N ASN A 23 1.14 6.79 6.47
CA ASN A 23 1.20 6.08 5.20
C ASN A 23 0.13 6.55 4.21
N MET A 24 -1.03 7.03 4.69
CA MET A 24 -2.17 7.35 3.81
C MET A 24 -1.89 8.44 2.77
N PRO A 25 -1.18 9.55 3.08
CA PRO A 25 -0.78 10.53 2.06
C PRO A 25 0.12 9.93 0.98
N ILE A 26 1.02 9.02 1.34
CA ILE A 26 1.94 8.38 0.39
C ILE A 26 1.19 7.37 -0.48
N ILE A 27 0.27 6.60 0.10
CA ILE A 27 -0.61 5.67 -0.61
C ILE A 27 -1.37 6.39 -1.71
N LYS A 28 -1.98 7.55 -1.41
CA LYS A 28 -2.70 8.38 -2.40
C LYS A 28 -1.79 8.81 -3.55
N ILE A 29 -0.61 9.34 -3.23
CA ILE A 29 0.36 9.79 -4.24
C ILE A 29 0.76 8.64 -5.19
N PHE A 30 0.89 7.42 -4.67
CA PHE A 30 1.26 6.25 -5.47
C PHE A 30 0.07 5.73 -6.29
N ALA A 31 -1.14 5.70 -5.72
CA ALA A 31 -2.36 5.34 -6.40
C ALA A 31 -2.68 6.31 -7.57
N ASP A 32 -2.60 7.62 -7.32
CA ASP A 32 -2.80 8.66 -8.35
C ASP A 32 -1.75 8.57 -9.48
N ALA A 33 -0.58 8.01 -9.16
CA ALA A 33 0.48 7.77 -10.12
C ALA A 33 0.36 6.41 -10.84
N ASP A 34 -0.73 5.66 -10.66
CA ASP A 34 -0.98 4.36 -11.31
C ASP A 34 0.11 3.33 -11.01
N VAL A 35 0.62 3.33 -9.77
CA VAL A 35 1.55 2.30 -9.29
C VAL A 35 0.75 1.11 -8.76
N ASP A 36 1.17 -0.12 -9.08
CA ASP A 36 0.57 -1.35 -8.54
C ASP A 36 0.87 -1.47 -7.04
N ILE A 37 -0.06 -0.95 -6.21
CA ILE A 37 0.09 -0.91 -4.77
C ILE A 37 -0.85 -1.89 -4.05
N SER A 38 -0.34 -2.45 -2.95
CA SER A 38 -1.09 -3.27 -2.01
C SER A 38 -0.92 -2.77 -0.58
N ILE A 39 -2.01 -2.71 0.17
CA ILE A 39 -2.00 -2.45 1.61
C ILE A 39 -2.03 -3.78 2.33
N ARG A 40 -1.14 -3.94 3.31
CA ARG A 40 -0.92 -5.20 4.01
C ARG A 40 -0.92 -4.98 5.50
N ASP A 41 -1.72 -5.73 6.22
CA ASP A 41 -1.79 -5.64 7.68
C ASP A 41 -2.05 -7.02 8.27
N ILE A 42 -1.54 -7.28 9.47
CA ILE A 42 -1.86 -8.52 10.17
C ILE A 42 -3.32 -8.51 10.63
N LYS A 43 -3.86 -7.33 10.96
CA LYS A 43 -5.26 -7.15 11.37
C LYS A 43 -6.16 -7.00 10.15
N ASP A 44 -7.43 -7.36 10.29
CA ASP A 44 -8.42 -6.99 9.28
C ASP A 44 -8.72 -5.49 9.34
N ILE A 45 -8.41 -4.78 8.26
CA ILE A 45 -8.60 -3.34 8.11
C ILE A 45 -9.72 -3.00 7.11
N SER A 46 -10.41 -4.02 6.58
CA SER A 46 -11.42 -3.87 5.53
C SER A 46 -12.64 -3.03 5.95
N ASN A 47 -12.84 -2.88 7.26
CA ASN A 47 -13.90 -2.07 7.88
C ASN A 47 -13.33 -1.02 8.85
N GLY A 48 -12.03 -0.70 8.77
CA GLY A 48 -11.38 0.30 9.62
C GLY A 48 -11.60 1.74 9.17
N GLU A 49 -10.98 2.68 9.89
CA GLU A 49 -11.06 4.14 9.67
C GLU A 49 -10.81 4.54 8.19
N PHE A 50 -9.83 3.92 7.54
CA PHE A 50 -9.44 4.25 6.16
C PHE A 50 -10.14 3.39 5.09
N SER A 51 -11.06 2.51 5.47
CA SER A 51 -11.61 1.48 4.56
C SER A 51 -12.32 2.05 3.33
N GLU A 52 -13.13 3.09 3.49
CA GLU A 52 -13.81 3.76 2.36
C GLU A 52 -12.81 4.43 1.42
N GLU A 53 -11.79 5.07 1.98
CA GLU A 53 -10.78 5.76 1.19
C GLU A 53 -9.93 4.78 0.38
N LEU A 54 -9.55 3.63 0.95
CA LEU A 54 -8.88 2.55 0.24
C LEU A 54 -9.73 1.95 -0.87
N LYS A 55 -11.04 1.76 -0.63
CA LYS A 55 -11.98 1.30 -1.65
C LYS A 55 -12.05 2.28 -2.82
N ASN A 56 -12.13 3.57 -2.54
CA ASN A 56 -12.17 4.62 -3.57
C ASN A 56 -10.88 4.69 -4.39
N LEU A 57 -9.72 4.40 -3.78
CA LEU A 57 -8.44 4.34 -4.49
C LEU A 57 -8.26 3.05 -5.31
N GLY A 58 -9.14 2.06 -5.18
CA GLY A 58 -9.06 0.79 -5.92
C GLY A 58 -7.84 -0.07 -5.56
N VAL A 59 -7.24 0.14 -4.38
CA VAL A 59 -6.00 -0.55 -3.98
C VAL A 59 -6.29 -1.94 -3.43
N LYS A 60 -5.35 -2.86 -3.61
CA LYS A 60 -5.50 -4.22 -3.09
C LYS A 60 -5.23 -4.27 -1.59
N ILE A 61 -6.16 -4.80 -0.80
CA ILE A 61 -5.98 -5.03 0.64
C ILE A 61 -5.68 -6.52 0.86
N ILE A 62 -4.63 -6.83 1.63
CA ILE A 62 -4.22 -8.21 1.98
C ILE A 62 -4.01 -8.28 3.48
N THR A 63 -4.84 -9.03 4.19
CA THR A 63 -4.83 -9.08 5.65
C THR A 63 -4.65 -10.50 6.20
N GLY A 64 -4.47 -10.61 7.52
CA GLY A 64 -4.36 -11.88 8.24
C GLY A 64 -2.98 -12.52 8.16
N ASP A 65 -2.88 -13.79 8.55
CA ASP A 65 -1.61 -14.51 8.69
C ASP A 65 -0.79 -14.61 7.39
N THR A 66 -1.46 -14.44 6.26
CA THR A 66 -0.86 -14.47 4.92
C THR A 66 -0.49 -13.09 4.38
N PHE A 67 -0.54 -12.02 5.19
CA PHE A 67 -0.30 -10.66 4.69
C PHE A 67 1.08 -10.46 4.03
N LEU A 68 2.08 -11.28 4.39
CA LEU A 68 3.42 -11.28 3.78
C LEU A 68 3.68 -12.44 2.81
N THR A 69 2.80 -13.43 2.67
CA THR A 69 3.11 -14.70 1.96
C THR A 69 3.01 -14.63 0.43
N THR A 70 3.14 -13.46 -0.19
CA THR A 70 3.18 -13.37 -1.67
C THR A 70 4.61 -13.47 -2.19
N TYR A 71 4.84 -14.32 -3.21
CA TYR A 71 6.12 -14.53 -3.91
C TYR A 71 6.92 -13.22 -4.08
N MET A 72 8.11 -13.19 -3.46
CA MET A 72 8.96 -12.00 -3.26
C MET A 72 9.41 -11.36 -4.58
N LYS A 73 8.62 -10.43 -5.11
CA LYS A 73 9.06 -9.33 -6.01
C LYS A 73 8.28 -8.04 -5.72
N THR A 74 7.97 -7.79 -4.45
CA THR A 74 7.28 -6.58 -4.00
C THR A 74 8.25 -5.70 -3.21
N PHE A 75 8.33 -4.42 -3.53
CA PHE A 75 9.05 -3.44 -2.73
C PHE A 75 8.16 -3.01 -1.57
N TYR A 76 8.61 -3.16 -0.33
CA TYR A 76 7.81 -2.86 0.85
C TYR A 76 8.21 -1.53 1.48
N PHE A 77 7.21 -0.66 1.70
CA PHE A 77 7.30 0.45 2.65
C PHE A 77 6.78 -0.04 3.99
N TYR A 78 7.66 -0.04 4.99
CA TYR A 78 7.35 -0.38 6.37
C TYR A 78 7.70 0.80 7.26
N HIS A 79 6.78 1.17 8.14
CA HIS A 79 7.02 2.18 9.16
C HIS A 79 6.89 1.50 10.53
N PRO A 80 8.00 1.29 11.28
CA PRO A 80 7.91 0.86 12.65
C PRO A 80 7.31 2.01 13.47
N VAL A 81 6.11 1.80 14.00
CA VAL A 81 5.56 2.60 15.10
C VAL A 81 6.13 2.13 16.43
#